data_AF-A0AAW2U0H1-F1
#
_entry.id   AF-A0AAW2U0H1-F1
#
_cell.length_a   1.000
_cell.length_b   1.000
_cell.length_c   1.000
_cell.angle_alpha   90.00
_cell.angle_beta   90.00
_cell.angle_gamma   90.00
#
_symmetry.space_group_name_H-M   'P 1'
#
loop_
_entity.id
_entity.type
_entity.pdbx_description
1 polymer ?
#
loop_
_entity_poly.entity_id
_entity_poly.type
_entity_poly.pdbx_seq_one_letter_code
_entity_poly.pdbx_strand_id
1 'polypeptide(L)'
;METAVDEGSSVGLGMSRASNTASSASTPIDSSNIGFQLLKKHGWKEGTGLGVSEQGRLEPVEAFIKKNKRGLGADKPKKVLKHMKIHDEEEPKVIQVSLEKS
;
A
#
# COMPACT_ATOMS: atom_id res chain seq x y z
N MET A 1 -17.62 56.35 -17.14
CA MET A 1 -16.90 55.94 -15.93
C MET A 1 -17.56 54.67 -15.43
N GLU A 2 -16.95 53.52 -15.63
CA GLU A 2 -16.83 52.48 -14.60
C GLU A 2 -15.93 51.36 -15.13
N THR A 3 -14.84 51.14 -14.41
CA THR A 3 -13.91 50.02 -14.57
C THR A 3 -14.19 49.07 -13.41
N ALA A 4 -14.53 47.82 -13.69
CA ALA A 4 -14.80 46.79 -12.69
C ALA A 4 -14.15 45.48 -13.16
N VAL A 5 -12.90 45.25 -12.75
CA VAL A 5 -12.43 44.32 -11.70
C VAL A 5 -12.29 42.85 -12.17
N ASP A 6 -11.06 42.55 -12.57
CA ASP A 6 -10.26 41.33 -12.31
C ASP A 6 -11.01 40.07 -11.84
N GLU A 7 -11.29 39.17 -12.78
CA GLU A 7 -11.62 37.77 -12.48
C GLU A 7 -10.33 37.04 -12.08
N GLY A 8 -10.13 36.92 -10.77
CA GLY A 8 -8.99 36.23 -10.17
C GLY A 8 -8.79 34.83 -10.75
N SER A 9 -7.69 34.67 -11.49
CA SER A 9 -7.14 33.38 -11.86
C SER A 9 -6.74 32.63 -10.59
N SER A 10 -7.65 31.78 -10.10
CA SER A 10 -7.37 30.79 -9.07
C SER A 10 -6.41 29.74 -9.66
N VAL A 11 -5.12 30.06 -9.65
CA VAL A 11 -4.04 29.08 -9.87
C VAL A 11 -4.03 28.10 -8.69
N GLY A 12 -4.77 27.01 -8.86
CA GLY A 12 -4.70 25.86 -7.96
C GLY A 12 -3.25 25.36 -7.91
N LEU A 13 -2.63 25.50 -6.74
CA LEU A 13 -1.28 25.02 -6.45
C LEU A 13 -1.22 23.51 -6.72
N GLY A 14 -0.66 23.15 -7.86
CA GLY A 14 -0.27 21.78 -8.18
C GLY A 14 0.86 21.35 -7.26
N MET A 15 0.53 20.72 -6.14
CA MET A 15 1.49 19.98 -5.34
C MET A 15 1.98 18.80 -6.19
N SER A 16 3.12 18.96 -6.85
CA SER A 16 3.79 17.86 -7.53
C SER A 16 4.03 16.75 -6.51
N ARG A 17 3.44 15.58 -6.75
CA ARG A 17 3.64 14.39 -5.90
C ARG A 17 5.12 14.07 -5.97
N ALA A 18 5.88 14.43 -4.93
CA ALA A 18 7.25 13.98 -4.76
C ALA A 18 7.25 12.46 -4.99
N SER A 19 8.06 12.02 -5.95
CA SER A 19 8.24 10.60 -6.22
C SER A 19 8.62 9.95 -4.91
N ASN A 20 7.78 9.04 -4.43
CA ASN A 20 8.06 8.25 -3.25
C ASN A 20 9.15 7.24 -3.64
N THR A 21 10.39 7.71 -3.77
CA THR A 21 11.57 6.91 -4.02
C THR A 21 11.79 6.11 -2.75
N ALA A 22 11.16 4.93 -2.68
CA ALA A 22 11.41 3.98 -1.62
C ALA A 22 12.89 3.64 -1.66
N SER A 23 13.65 4.07 -0.66
CA SER A 23 15.03 3.66 -0.47
C SER A 23 15.03 2.14 -0.26
N SER A 24 15.52 1.39 -1.23
CA SER A 24 15.67 -0.06 -1.12
C SER A 24 16.74 -0.39 -0.10
N ALA A 25 16.44 -1.29 0.82
CA ALA A 25 17.39 -1.79 1.82
C ALA A 25 18.66 -2.39 1.17
N SER A 26 18.54 -2.92 -0.05
CA SER A 26 19.63 -3.53 -0.81
C SER A 26 20.64 -2.56 -1.43
N THR A 27 20.36 -1.25 -1.44
CA THR A 27 21.26 -0.26 -2.06
C THR A 27 22.00 0.52 -0.99
N PRO A 28 23.34 0.44 -0.92
CA PRO A 28 24.15 1.23 0.00
C PRO A 28 23.90 2.74 -0.15
N ILE A 29 24.12 3.49 0.94
CA ILE A 29 24.03 4.95 0.92
C ILE A 29 25.20 5.50 0.10
N ASP A 30 24.91 6.43 -0.81
CA ASP A 30 25.92 7.06 -1.67
C ASP A 30 26.97 7.83 -0.84
N SER A 31 28.23 7.76 -1.27
CA SER A 31 29.36 8.52 -0.71
C SER A 31 29.20 10.04 -0.73
N SER A 32 28.40 10.56 -1.66
CA SER A 32 28.06 11.99 -1.75
C SER A 32 27.10 12.43 -0.64
N ASN A 33 26.43 11.49 0.04
CA ASN A 33 25.53 11.80 1.15
C ASN A 33 26.29 12.34 2.36
N ILE A 34 25.86 13.47 2.90
CA ILE A 34 26.49 14.12 4.05
C ILE A 34 26.53 13.17 5.27
N GLY A 35 25.46 12.41 5.51
CA GLY A 35 25.40 11.43 6.59
C GLY A 35 26.43 10.31 6.44
N PHE A 36 26.66 9.83 5.22
CA PHE A 36 27.71 8.84 4.94
C PHE A 36 29.10 9.38 5.30
N GLN A 37 29.40 10.61 4.86
CA GLN A 37 30.70 11.25 5.14
C GLN A 37 30.93 11.48 6.64
N LEU A 38 29.88 11.89 7.36
CA LEU A 38 29.93 12.06 8.82
C LEU A 38 30.20 10.74 9.53
N LEU A 39 29.50 9.67 9.15
CA LEU A 39 29.73 8.34 9.74
C LEU A 39 31.17 7.89 9.54
N LYS A 40 31.69 7.96 8.31
CA LYS A 40 33.10 7.64 7.99
C LYS A 40 34.08 8.48 8.82
N LYS A 41 33.84 9.79 8.93
CA LYS A 41 34.69 10.70 9.71
C LYS A 41 34.75 10.33 11.20
N HIS A 42 33.66 9.80 11.74
CA HIS A 42 33.58 9.30 13.12
C HIS A 42 34.03 7.84 13.29
N GLY A 43 34.67 7.26 12.28
CA GLY A 43 35.29 5.94 12.37
C GLY A 43 34.36 4.77 12.03
N TRP A 44 33.13 5.04 11.59
CA TRP A 44 32.26 3.99 11.06
C TRP A 44 32.80 3.48 9.71
N LYS A 45 32.70 2.15 9.51
CA LYS A 45 33.13 1.49 8.28
C LYS A 45 31.91 1.02 7.51
N GLU A 46 32.00 1.11 6.19
CA GLU A 46 30.90 0.69 5.34
C GLU A 46 30.73 -0.83 5.43
N GLY A 47 29.49 -1.29 5.49
CA GLY A 47 29.15 -2.70 5.67
C GLY A 47 29.27 -3.21 7.10
N THR A 48 29.64 -2.38 8.08
CA THR A 48 29.69 -2.78 9.50
C THR A 48 28.55 -2.16 10.32
N GLY A 49 28.15 -2.87 11.38
CA GLY A 49 27.12 -2.40 12.29
C GLY A 49 27.60 -1.24 13.16
N LEU A 50 26.67 -0.47 13.71
CA LEU A 50 27.00 0.61 14.65
C LEU A 50 27.27 0.05 16.05
N GLY A 51 28.10 0.76 16.84
CA GLY A 51 28.43 0.42 18.22
C GLY A 51 29.85 -0.12 18.39
N VAL A 52 30.29 -0.25 19.65
CA VAL A 52 31.68 -0.60 20.01
C VAL A 52 32.12 -1.96 19.43
N SER A 53 31.19 -2.90 19.34
CA SER A 53 31.42 -4.25 18.82
C SER A 53 30.73 -4.47 17.47
N GLU A 54 30.41 -3.40 16.75
CA GLU A 54 29.69 -3.46 15.46
C GLU A 54 28.34 -4.20 15.54
N GLN A 55 27.72 -4.23 16.72
CA GLN A 55 26.55 -5.05 17.03
C GLN A 55 25.22 -4.50 16.50
N GLY A 56 25.22 -3.27 16.01
CA GLY A 56 24.05 -2.63 15.42
C GLY A 56 23.62 -3.34 14.13
N ARG A 57 22.33 -3.27 13.83
CA ARG A 57 21.78 -3.84 12.59
C ARG A 57 22.37 -3.13 11.36
N LEU A 58 22.72 -3.93 10.35
CA LEU A 58 23.09 -3.44 9.02
C LEU A 58 21.86 -2.96 8.25
N GLU A 59 20.77 -3.70 8.36
CA GLU A 59 19.55 -3.46 7.60
C GLU A 59 18.50 -2.69 8.42
N PRO A 60 17.82 -1.69 7.82
CA PRO A 60 16.71 -0.97 8.44
C PRO A 60 15.61 -1.91 8.96
N VAL A 61 14.87 -1.45 9.97
CA VAL A 61 13.69 -2.19 10.46
C VAL A 61 12.54 -1.96 9.50
N GLU A 62 11.94 -3.04 9.01
CA GLU A 62 10.74 -2.95 8.17
C GLU A 62 9.55 -2.38 8.94
N ALA A 63 8.90 -1.39 8.34
CA ALA A 63 7.69 -0.79 8.86
C ALA A 63 6.47 -1.21 8.03
N PHE A 64 5.42 -1.66 8.69
CA PHE A 64 4.16 -2.03 8.04
C PHE A 64 3.15 -0.88 8.13
N ILE A 65 2.72 -0.38 6.96
CA ILE A 65 1.65 0.62 6.91
C ILE A 65 0.29 -0.04 7.15
N LYS A 66 -0.36 0.32 8.26
CA LYS A 66 -1.72 -0.14 8.57
C LYS A 66 -2.73 0.60 7.69
N LYS A 67 -3.36 -0.14 6.77
CA LYS A 67 -4.36 0.42 5.83
C LYS A 67 -5.74 0.69 6.45
N ASN A 68 -6.02 0.15 7.64
CA ASN A 68 -7.31 0.29 8.30
C ASN A 68 -7.21 1.22 9.52
N LYS A 69 -8.35 1.80 9.91
CA LYS A 69 -8.45 2.73 11.05
C LYS A 69 -8.89 2.06 12.35
N ARG A 70 -8.94 0.72 12.42
CA ARG A 70 -9.38 0.00 13.63
C ARG A 70 -8.28 0.04 14.70
N GLY A 71 -8.62 -0.25 15.95
CA GLY A 71 -7.62 -0.37 17.03
C GLY A 71 -6.59 -1.49 16.80
N LEU A 72 -5.52 -1.51 17.59
CA LEU A 72 -4.66 -2.68 17.72
C LEU A 72 -5.44 -3.79 18.44
N GLY A 73 -5.24 -5.05 18.05
CA GLY A 73 -6.00 -6.18 18.61
C GLY A 73 -7.44 -6.36 18.11
N ALA A 74 -7.95 -5.46 17.26
CA ALA A 74 -9.29 -5.60 16.70
C ALA A 74 -9.38 -6.79 15.72
N ASP A 75 -10.41 -7.64 15.89
CA ASP A 75 -10.65 -8.79 15.02
C ASP A 75 -10.69 -8.40 13.53
N LYS A 76 -10.14 -9.26 12.67
CA LYS A 76 -10.22 -9.07 11.21
C LYS A 76 -11.71 -9.01 10.80
N PRO A 77 -12.12 -8.08 9.91
CA PRO A 77 -13.50 -8.03 9.47
C PRO A 77 -13.87 -9.37 8.82
N LYS A 78 -14.97 -9.98 9.30
CA LYS A 78 -15.54 -11.16 8.66
C LYS A 78 -15.96 -10.76 7.26
N LYS A 79 -15.38 -11.37 6.23
CA LYS A 79 -15.82 -11.18 4.85
C LYS A 79 -17.23 -11.77 4.77
N VAL A 80 -18.25 -10.92 4.79
CA VAL A 80 -19.62 -11.37 4.51
C VAL A 80 -19.63 -11.74 3.03
N LEU A 81 -19.64 -13.03 2.73
CA LEU A 81 -19.86 -13.51 1.36
C LEU A 81 -21.22 -12.97 0.93
N LYS A 82 -21.26 -12.20 -0.15
CA LYS A 82 -22.53 -11.73 -0.73
C LYS A 82 -23.36 -12.97 -1.08
N HIS A 83 -24.54 -13.08 -0.47
CA HIS A 83 -25.54 -14.08 -0.80
C HIS A 83 -25.86 -13.99 -2.30
N MET A 84 -25.34 -14.93 -3.09
CA MET A 84 -25.80 -15.18 -4.45
C MET A 84 -27.25 -15.63 -4.33
N LYS A 85 -28.18 -14.81 -4.80
CA LYS A 85 -29.59 -15.18 -4.95
C LYS A 85 -29.65 -16.31 -5.95
N ILE A 86 -29.87 -17.53 -5.44
CA ILE A 86 -30.22 -18.70 -6.26
C ILE A 86 -31.70 -18.48 -6.60
N HIS A 87 -31.99 -18.31 -7.88
CA HIS A 87 -33.37 -18.32 -8.38
C HIS A 87 -33.88 -19.77 -8.29
N ASP A 88 -34.88 -20.00 -7.45
CA ASP A 88 -35.64 -21.25 -7.41
C ASP A 88 -36.59 -21.25 -8.62
N GLU A 89 -36.26 -22.03 -9.65
CA GLU A 89 -37.21 -22.48 -10.67
C GLU A 89 -37.60 -23.92 -10.31
N GLU A 90 -38.80 -24.08 -9.77
CA GLU A 90 -39.40 -25.37 -9.49
C GLU A 90 -39.89 -25.97 -10.82
N GLU A 91 -39.30 -27.09 -11.26
CA GLU A 91 -39.83 -27.87 -12.38
C GLU A 91 -41.11 -28.62 -11.96
N PRO A 92 -42.25 -28.46 -12.66
CA PRO A 92 -43.27 -29.49 -12.63
C PRO A 92 -42.96 -30.60 -13.64
N LYS A 93 -42.72 -31.80 -13.09
CA LYS A 93 -42.61 -33.09 -13.79
C LYS A 93 -43.74 -33.30 -14.81
N VAL A 94 -43.40 -33.42 -16.09
CA VAL A 94 -44.33 -33.93 -17.11
C VAL A 94 -44.14 -35.44 -17.26
N ILE A 95 -45.25 -36.14 -17.11
CA ILE A 95 -45.43 -37.60 -17.07
C ILE A 95 -44.98 -38.23 -18.39
N GLN A 96 -44.07 -39.21 -18.32
CA GLN A 96 -43.80 -40.13 -19.40
C GLN A 96 -44.98 -41.11 -19.52
N VAL A 97 -45.70 -41.08 -20.64
CA VAL A 97 -46.57 -42.20 -21.03
C VAL A 97 -45.90 -42.90 -22.20
N SER A 98 -45.52 -44.14 -21.94
CA SER A 98 -44.72 -45.02 -22.77
C SER A 98 -45.27 -45.19 -24.19
N LEU A 99 -44.36 -45.09 -25.14
CA LEU A 99 -44.48 -45.62 -26.48
C LEU A 99 -44.27 -47.14 -26.42
N GLU A 100 -45.33 -47.95 -26.56
CA GLU A 100 -45.19 -49.36 -26.94
C GLU A 100 -46.24 -49.76 -27.99
N LYS A 101 -45.73 -49.86 -29.23
CA LYS A 101 -45.94 -50.91 -30.24
C LYS A 101 -47.36 -51.46 -30.42
N SER A 102 -47.97 -51.15 -31.57
CA SER A 102 -48.14 -52.10 -32.68
C SER A 102 -48.53 -51.38 -33.97
#